data_AF-A0A7C0VCP0-F1
#
_entry.id   AF-A0A7C0VCP0-F1
#
_cell.length_a   1.000
_cell.length_b   1.000
_cell.length_c   1.000
_cell.angle_alpha   90.00
_cell.angle_beta   90.00
_cell.angle_gamma   90.00
#
_symmetry.space_group_name_H-M   'P 1'
#
loop_
_entity.id
_entity.type
_entity.pdbx_description
1 polymer ?
#
loop_
_entity_poly.entity_id
_entity_poly.type
_entity_poly.pdbx_seq_one_letter_code
_entity_poly.pdbx_strand_id
1 'polypeptide(L)'
;FRIFKGPHRIVYNGKKILMMHEPFQLNRFKREDFDLILFGHTHRVYIEEGKTLVINPGALSGYLAPEKTLVILDLNTMKPELITL
;
A
#
# COMPACT_ATOMS: atom_id res chain seq x y z
N PHE A 1 13.06 16.07 -8.99
CA PHE A 1 12.35 14.87 -8.48
C PHE A 1 13.37 13.82 -8.08
N ARG A 2 13.06 12.95 -7.11
CA ARG A 2 13.92 11.83 -6.70
C ARG A 2 13.20 10.52 -6.99
N ILE A 3 13.93 9.54 -7.53
CA ILE A 3 13.42 8.20 -7.79
C ILE A 3 14.02 7.26 -6.73
N PHE A 4 13.18 6.44 -6.13
CA PHE A 4 13.59 5.45 -5.14
C PHE A 4 13.37 4.04 -5.69
N LYS A 5 14.32 3.13 -5.46
CA LYS A 5 14.11 1.71 -5.74
C LYS A 5 13.32 1.08 -4.60
N GLY A 6 12.38 0.20 -4.93
CA GLY A 6 11.67 -0.62 -3.94
C GLY A 6 12.52 -1.79 -3.42
N PRO A 7 12.25 -2.32 -2.22
CA PRO A 7 11.31 -1.80 -1.22
C PRO A 7 11.83 -0.49 -0.61
N HIS A 8 10.97 0.52 -0.49
CA HIS A 8 11.30 1.83 0.03
C HIS A 8 10.68 2.05 1.41
N ARG A 9 11.51 2.39 2.40
CA ARG A 9 11.08 2.76 3.75
C ARG A 9 11.08 4.28 3.85
N ILE A 10 9.95 4.85 4.27
CA ILE A 10 9.80 6.29 4.46
C ILE A 10 9.09 6.57 5.78
N VAL A 11 9.49 7.64 6.45
CA VAL A 11 8.73 8.21 7.57
C VAL A 11 8.04 9.46 7.07
N TYR A 12 6.72 9.49 7.12
CA TYR A 12 5.92 10.62 6.64
C TYR A 12 4.74 10.84 7.58
N ASN A 13 4.50 12.11 7.97
CA ASN A 13 3.49 12.48 8.98
C ASN A 13 3.58 11.64 10.27
N GLY A 14 4.81 11.31 10.69
CA GLY A 14 5.08 10.45 11.87
C GLY A 14 4.82 8.96 11.68
N LYS A 15 4.34 8.51 10.51
CA LYS A 15 4.07 7.10 10.20
C LYS A 15 5.26 6.45 9.50
N LYS A 16 5.62 5.23 9.93
CA LYS A 16 6.58 4.36 9.25
C LYS A 16 5.87 3.62 8.13
N ILE A 17 6.25 3.93 6.89
CA ILE A 17 5.63 3.39 5.69
C ILE A 17 6.65 2.53 4.94
N LEU A 18 6.22 1.34 4.54
CA LEU A 18 6.94 0.48 3.60
C LEU A 18 6.20 0.46 2.28
N MET A 19 6.88 0.80 1.19
CA MET A 19 6.30 0.79 -0.15
C MET A 19 7.09 -0.13 -1.07
N MET A 20 6.40 -0.99 -1.80
CA MET A 20 7.00 -1.88 -2.81
C MET A 20 6.03 -2.09 -3.98
N HIS A 21 6.51 -2.53 -5.13
CA HIS A 21 5.60 -2.91 -6.22
C HIS A 21 5.11 -4.35 -6.04
N GLU A 22 6.04 -5.28 -5.84
CA GLU A 22 5.76 -6.71 -5.72
C GLU A 22 5.94 -7.18 -4.26
N PRO A 23 5.08 -8.05 -3.72
CA PRO A 23 5.12 -8.47 -2.32
C PRO A 23 6.25 -9.48 -1.99
N PHE A 24 7.15 -9.80 -2.93
CA PHE A 24 8.16 -10.87 -2.79
C PHE A 24 9.22 -10.65 -1.70
N GLN A 25 9.30 -9.47 -1.08
CA GLN A 25 10.29 -9.18 -0.04
C GLN A 25 9.72 -9.04 1.37
N LEU A 26 8.44 -9.36 1.60
CA LEU A 26 7.85 -9.28 2.94
C LEU A 26 8.62 -10.12 3.98
N ASN A 27 9.20 -11.26 3.60
CA ASN A 27 9.98 -12.11 4.53
C ASN A 27 11.23 -11.41 5.11
N ARG A 28 11.69 -10.31 4.52
CA ARG A 28 12.84 -9.52 5.03
C ARG A 28 12.44 -8.45 6.04
N PHE A 29 11.14 -8.18 6.17
CA PHE A 29 10.61 -7.12 7.02
C PHE A 29 9.63 -7.71 8.02
N LYS A 30 9.75 -7.33 9.29
CA LYS A 30 8.69 -7.60 10.26
C LYS A 30 7.57 -6.61 10.00
N ARG A 31 6.37 -7.11 9.73
CA ARG A 31 5.21 -6.28 9.38
C ARG A 31 4.94 -5.23 10.47
N GLU A 32 5.09 -5.65 11.72
CA GLU A 32 4.80 -4.87 12.92
C GLU A 32 5.76 -3.68 13.15
N ASP A 33 6.83 -3.57 12.37
CA ASP A 33 7.74 -2.42 12.40
C ASP A 33 7.18 -1.20 11.66
N PHE A 34 6.08 -1.37 10.92
CA PHE A 34 5.47 -0.36 10.07
C PHE A 34 4.02 -0.09 10.49
N ASP A 35 3.60 1.16 10.32
CA ASP A 35 2.20 1.57 10.48
C ASP A 35 1.41 1.27 9.19
N LEU A 36 2.07 1.40 8.03
CA LEU A 36 1.48 1.21 6.70
C LEU A 36 2.42 0.43 5.77
N ILE A 37 1.86 -0.54 5.06
CA ILE A 37 2.52 -1.24 3.95
C ILE A 37 1.69 -1.05 2.68
N LEU A 38 2.35 -0.54 1.64
CA LEU A 38 1.77 -0.33 0.31
C LEU A 38 2.43 -1.29 -0.69
N PHE A 39 1.61 -2.04 -1.42
CA PHE A 39 2.06 -2.91 -2.49
C PHE A 39 1.13 -2.89 -3.70
N GLY A 40 1.55 -3.53 -4.80
CA GLY A 40 0.75 -3.64 -6.03
C GLY A 40 0.94 -4.99 -6.70
N HIS A 41 1.22 -4.98 -8.00
CA HIS A 41 1.52 -6.13 -8.86
C HIS A 41 0.34 -7.07 -9.18
N THR A 42 -0.53 -7.37 -8.21
CA THR A 42 -1.62 -8.36 -8.42
C THR A 42 -2.85 -7.80 -9.14
N HIS A 43 -2.96 -6.47 -9.26
CA HIS A 43 -4.12 -5.74 -9.81
C HIS A 43 -5.44 -6.02 -9.07
N ARG A 44 -5.38 -6.59 -7.86
CA ARG A 44 -6.54 -6.89 -7.02
C ARG A 44 -6.48 -6.03 -5.76
N VAL A 45 -7.62 -5.47 -5.38
CA VAL A 45 -7.76 -4.74 -4.13
C VAL A 45 -7.46 -5.68 -2.96
N TYR A 46 -6.63 -5.21 -2.04
CA TYR A 46 -6.36 -5.86 -0.77
C TYR A 46 -6.27 -4.79 0.30
N ILE A 47 -7.14 -4.85 1.31
CA ILE A 47 -7.08 -3.97 2.46
C ILE A 47 -7.17 -4.86 3.69
N GLU A 48 -6.11 -4.84 4.50
CA GLU A 48 -6.07 -5.56 5.76
C GLU A 48 -5.79 -4.58 6.88
N GLU A 49 -6.82 -4.35 7.70
CA GLU A 49 -6.74 -3.53 8.89
C GLU A 49 -6.24 -4.36 10.08
N GLY A 50 -5.39 -3.74 10.92
CA GLY A 50 -4.79 -4.38 12.08
C GLY A 50 -3.75 -3.45 12.70
N LYS A 51 -2.79 -4.01 13.45
CA LYS A 51 -1.67 -3.23 13.99
C LYS A 51 -0.88 -2.51 12.89
N THR A 52 -0.76 -3.14 11.73
CA THR A 52 -0.18 -2.57 10.52
C THR A 52 -1.21 -2.63 9.41
N LEU A 53 -1.56 -1.46 8.88
CA LEU A 53 -2.45 -1.34 7.72
C LEU A 53 -1.72 -1.80 6.47
N VAL A 54 -2.31 -2.71 5.71
CA VAL A 54 -1.73 -3.20 4.45
C VAL A 54 -2.69 -2.91 3.32
N ILE A 55 -2.22 -2.21 2.29
CA ILE A 55 -3.04 -1.81 1.15
C ILE A 55 -2.37 -2.21 -0.17
N ASN A 56 -3.14 -2.88 -1.02
CA ASN A 56 -2.99 -2.88 -2.47
C ASN A 56 -4.23 -2.19 -3.05
N PRO A 57 -4.08 -1.06 -3.75
CA PRO A 57 -5.21 -0.29 -4.25
C PRO A 57 -5.90 -0.93 -5.47
N GLY A 58 -5.40 -2.06 -5.98
CA GLY A 58 -5.86 -2.64 -7.23
C GLY A 58 -5.14 -2.02 -8.43
N ALA A 59 -5.88 -1.73 -9.50
CA ALA A 59 -5.33 -1.11 -10.71
C ALA A 59 -6.20 0.06 -11.17
N LEU A 60 -5.61 1.26 -11.19
CA LEU A 60 -6.27 2.47 -11.65
C LEU A 60 -6.71 2.39 -13.12
N SER A 61 -5.92 1.71 -13.96
CA SER A 61 -6.22 1.54 -15.39
C SER A 61 -7.37 0.56 -15.66
N GLY A 62 -7.65 -0.35 -14.71
CA GLY A 62 -8.57 -1.48 -14.91
C GLY A 62 -8.00 -2.60 -15.80
N TYR A 63 -6.77 -2.45 -16.31
CA TYR A 63 -6.16 -3.46 -17.18
C TYR A 63 -5.80 -4.71 -16.36
N LEU A 64 -6.29 -5.88 -16.80
CA LEU A 64 -6.16 -7.16 -16.08
C LEU A 64 -6.66 -7.10 -14.63
N ALA A 65 -7.62 -6.21 -14.35
CA ALA A 65 -8.24 -6.06 -13.04
C ALA A 65 -9.76 -6.31 -13.14
N PRO A 66 -10.40 -6.76 -12.05
CA PRO A 66 -11.86 -6.85 -12.02
C PRO A 66 -12.53 -5.48 -12.16
N GLU A 67 -11.94 -4.45 -11.56
CA GLU A 67 -12.49 -3.08 -11.49
C GLU A 67 -11.38 -2.03 -11.49
N LYS A 68 -11.71 -0.81 -11.93
CA LYS A 68 -10.83 0.36 -11.84
C LYS A 68 -10.94 0.95 -10.44
N THR A 69 -9.86 0.89 -9.69
CA THR A 69 -9.88 1.21 -8.26
C THR A 69 -8.69 2.05 -7.83
N LEU A 70 -8.90 2.86 -6.80
CA LEU A 70 -7.85 3.57 -6.05
C LEU A 70 -8.22 3.65 -4.57
N VAL A 71 -7.23 3.93 -3.71
CA VAL A 71 -7.45 4.12 -2.27
C VAL A 71 -6.96 5.50 -1.85
N ILE A 72 -7.80 6.23 -1.11
CA ILE A 72 -7.42 7.43 -0.37
C ILE A 72 -7.25 7.04 1.10
N LEU A 73 -6.15 7.46 1.73
CA LEU A 73 -5.85 7.14 3.12
C LEU A 73 -5.71 8.43 3.93
N ASP A 74 -6.52 8.57 4.99
CA ASP A 74 -6.29 9.58 6.02
C ASP A 74 -5.20 9.08 6.98
N LEU A 75 -4.05 9.76 6.99
CA LEU A 75 -2.89 9.38 7.82
C LEU A 75 -3.06 9.69 9.31
N ASN A 76 -4.01 10.54 9.70
CA ASN A 76 -4.29 10.83 11.10
C ASN A 76 -5.14 9.72 11.72
N THR A 77 -6.18 9.29 11.01
CA THR A 77 -7.10 8.24 11.47
C THR A 77 -6.69 6.83 11.04
N MET A 78 -5.76 6.72 10.09
CA MET A 78 -5.38 5.46 9.42
C MET A 78 -6.55 4.77 8.72
N LYS A 79 -7.58 5.53 8.32
CA LYS A 79 -8.78 4.99 7.69
C LYS A 79 -8.64 5.02 6.16
N PRO A 80 -8.66 3.85 5.48
CA PRO A 80 -8.68 3.80 4.02
C PRO A 80 -10.10 3.98 3.47
N GLU A 81 -10.20 4.64 2.32
CA GLU A 81 -11.40 4.75 1.51
C GLU A 81 -11.11 4.18 0.11
N LEU A 82 -11.81 3.12 -0.27
CA LEU A 82 -11.75 2.54 -1.61
C LEU A 82 -12.71 3.27 -2.54
N ILE A 83 -12.20 3.71 -3.69
CA ILE A 83 -12.98 4.38 -4.73
C ILE A 83 -12.93 3.52 -6.00
N THR A 84 -14.10 3.20 -6.55
CA THR A 84 -14.27 2.56 -7.86
C THR A 84 -14.60 3.62 -8.91
N LEU A 85 -14.00 3.51 -10.10
CA LEU A 85 -14.11 4.47 -11.23
C LEU A 85 -14.96 3.94 -12.38
#